data_AF-U7QV76-F1
#
_entry.id   AF-U7QV76-F1
#
_cell.length_a   1.000
_cell.length_b   1.000
_cell.length_c   1.000
_cell.angle_alpha   90.00
_cell.angle_beta   90.00
_cell.angle_gamma   90.00
#
_symmetry.space_group_name_H-M   'P 1'
#
loop_
_entity.id
_entity.type
_entity.pdbx_description
1 polymer ?
#
loop_
_entity_poly.entity_id
_entity_poly.type
_entity_poly.pdbx_seq_one_letter_code
_entity_poly.pdbx_strand_id
1 'polypeptide(L)'
;LPTGFKTFDFYDEKTGIATSVKTLDTRTAARIKDSRQLYTSIKGNIDSAAGFSEYTQNGYKVTSSMILQREIRIAVPKTTTVEQWEQLNRAIAYGTEKNINVKITVVK
;
A
#
# COMPACT_ATOMS: atom_id res chain seq x y z
N LEU A 1 -1.97 3.96 14.60
CA LEU A 1 -2.82 2.83 15.06
C LEU A 1 -1.95 1.91 15.91
N PRO A 2 -2.51 1.05 16.79
CA PRO A 2 -1.69 0.08 17.51
C PRO A 2 -0.94 -0.83 16.52
N THR A 3 0.24 -1.29 16.88
CA THR A 3 1.02 -2.22 16.03
C THR A 3 0.19 -3.45 15.69
N GLY A 4 0.25 -3.87 14.42
CA GLY A 4 -0.53 -5.00 13.91
C GLY A 4 -1.98 -4.67 13.55
N PHE A 5 -2.39 -3.40 13.59
CA PHE A 5 -3.70 -2.99 13.12
C PHE A 5 -3.90 -3.41 11.67
N LYS A 6 -5.06 -4.04 11.40
CA LYS A 6 -5.35 -4.62 10.10
C LYS A 6 -5.36 -3.54 9.02
N THR A 7 -4.72 -3.83 7.89
CA THR A 7 -4.71 -3.03 6.65
C THR A 7 -3.96 -1.69 6.75
N PHE A 8 -4.20 -0.88 7.76
CA PHE A 8 -3.62 0.46 7.90
C PHE A 8 -2.72 0.57 9.13
N ASP A 9 -1.60 1.28 8.96
CA ASP A 9 -0.62 1.54 10.02
C ASP A 9 -0.92 2.89 10.71
N PHE A 10 -1.44 3.84 9.94
CA PHE A 10 -1.79 5.18 10.41
C PHE A 10 -3.20 5.55 10.01
N TYR A 11 -3.85 6.31 10.89
CA TYR A 11 -5.10 7.00 10.61
C TYR A 11 -4.98 8.40 11.19
N ASP A 12 -5.18 9.41 10.36
CA ASP A 12 -5.20 10.81 10.78
C ASP A 12 -6.67 11.26 10.92
N GLU A 13 -7.10 11.46 12.16
CA GLU A 13 -8.47 11.85 12.50
C GLU A 13 -8.86 13.22 11.96
N LYS A 14 -7.90 14.13 11.75
CA LYS A 14 -8.20 15.49 11.26
C LYS A 14 -8.50 15.50 9.77
N THR A 15 -7.76 14.70 9.01
CA THR A 15 -7.88 14.64 7.55
C THR A 15 -8.71 13.46 7.06
N GLY A 16 -9.00 12.49 7.94
CA GLY A 16 -9.69 11.25 7.59
C GLY A 16 -8.85 10.33 6.70
N ILE A 17 -7.52 10.51 6.66
CA ILE A 17 -6.63 9.74 5.79
C ILE A 17 -6.15 8.47 6.52
N ALA A 18 -6.48 7.31 5.95
CA ALA A 18 -5.94 6.02 6.40
C ALA A 18 -4.76 5.60 5.51
N THR A 19 -3.60 5.34 6.12
CA THR A 19 -2.35 5.05 5.40
C THR A 19 -1.80 3.68 5.75
N SER A 20 -1.55 2.87 4.74
CA SER A 20 -0.77 1.64 4.81
C SER A 20 0.66 1.91 4.33
N VAL A 21 1.67 1.50 5.09
CA VAL A 21 3.08 1.66 4.75
C VAL A 21 3.67 0.30 4.44
N LYS A 22 4.37 0.21 3.30
CA LYS A 22 5.03 -1.01 2.83
C LYS A 22 6.46 -0.70 2.43
N THR A 23 7.32 -1.70 2.60
CA THR A 23 8.66 -1.71 2.03
C THR A 23 8.75 -2.90 1.09
N LEU A 24 9.24 -2.66 -0.13
CA LEU A 24 9.42 -3.68 -1.14
C LEU A 24 10.88 -3.72 -1.57
N ASP A 25 11.58 -4.80 -1.20
CA ASP A 25 12.91 -5.06 -1.74
C ASP A 25 12.80 -5.71 -3.13
N THR A 26 13.09 -4.90 -4.14
CA THR A 26 13.02 -5.30 -5.56
C THR A 26 14.24 -6.11 -6.01
N ARG A 27 15.27 -6.25 -5.16
CA ARG A 27 16.54 -6.94 -5.48
C ARG A 27 16.52 -8.42 -5.14
N THR A 28 15.46 -8.92 -4.53
CA THR A 28 15.37 -10.35 -4.19
C THR A 28 15.33 -11.20 -5.46
N ALA A 29 15.95 -12.38 -5.44
CA ALA A 29 16.05 -13.25 -6.60
C ALA A 29 14.68 -13.57 -7.24
N ALA A 30 13.63 -13.73 -6.42
CA ALA A 30 12.26 -13.95 -6.89
C ALA A 30 11.70 -12.77 -7.69
N ARG A 31 11.94 -11.53 -7.23
CA ARG A 31 11.45 -10.29 -7.86
C ARG A 31 12.26 -9.87 -9.08
N ILE A 32 13.52 -10.32 -9.17
CA ILE A 32 14.34 -10.20 -10.37
C ILE A 32 13.91 -11.23 -11.42
N LYS A 33 13.66 -12.49 -11.01
CA LYS A 33 13.23 -13.57 -11.91
C LYS A 33 11.82 -13.34 -12.48
N ASP A 34 10.92 -12.75 -11.69
CA ASP A 34 9.54 -12.48 -12.10
C ASP A 34 9.05 -11.13 -11.52
N SER A 35 9.20 -10.08 -12.33
CA SER A 35 8.83 -8.71 -11.97
C SER A 35 7.33 -8.57 -11.65
N ARG A 36 6.46 -9.39 -12.28
CA ARG A 36 4.99 -9.34 -12.12
C ARG A 36 4.55 -9.58 -10.69
N GLN A 37 5.37 -10.27 -9.90
CA GLN A 37 5.10 -10.47 -8.49
C GLN A 37 4.96 -9.12 -7.77
N LEU A 38 5.73 -8.08 -8.16
CA LEU A 38 5.64 -6.74 -7.57
C LEU A 38 4.23 -6.18 -7.72
N TYR A 39 3.68 -6.23 -8.93
CA TYR A 39 2.29 -5.85 -9.17
C TYR A 39 1.32 -6.64 -8.30
N THR A 40 1.39 -7.98 -8.30
CA THR A 40 0.48 -8.82 -7.50
C THR A 40 0.55 -8.51 -6.00
N SER A 41 1.76 -8.27 -5.48
CA SER A 41 1.97 -7.92 -4.07
C SER A 41 1.34 -6.57 -3.72
N ILE A 42 1.47 -5.57 -4.57
CA ILE A 42 0.88 -4.25 -4.34
C ILE A 42 -0.64 -4.31 -4.53
N LYS A 43 -1.11 -5.02 -5.57
CA LYS A 43 -2.53 -5.26 -5.83
C LYS A 43 -3.24 -5.86 -4.60
N GLY A 44 -2.66 -6.87 -3.95
CA GLY A 44 -3.25 -7.46 -2.74
C GLY A 44 -3.41 -6.46 -1.58
N ASN A 45 -2.46 -5.52 -1.44
CA ASN A 45 -2.58 -4.43 -0.46
C ASN A 45 -3.67 -3.42 -0.86
N ILE A 46 -3.75 -3.08 -2.15
CA ILE A 46 -4.82 -2.21 -2.70
C ILE A 46 -6.19 -2.85 -2.46
N ASP A 47 -6.34 -4.13 -2.78
CA ASP A 47 -7.60 -4.87 -2.59
C ASP A 47 -7.99 -4.90 -1.11
N SER A 48 -7.01 -5.11 -0.21
CA SER A 48 -7.23 -5.10 1.24
C SER A 48 -7.65 -3.71 1.77
N ALA A 49 -7.07 -2.63 1.22
CA ALA A 49 -7.48 -1.26 1.54
C ALA A 49 -8.87 -0.93 0.98
N ALA A 50 -9.14 -1.33 -0.27
CA ALA A 50 -10.42 -1.13 -0.94
C ALA A 50 -11.56 -1.87 -0.21
N GLY A 51 -11.32 -3.11 0.23
CA GLY A 51 -12.28 -3.95 0.93
C GLY A 51 -12.36 -3.72 2.44
N PHE A 52 -11.63 -2.76 3.01
CA PHE A 52 -11.68 -2.48 4.44
C PHE A 52 -13.05 -1.90 4.84
N SER A 53 -13.74 -2.57 5.76
CA SER A 53 -15.02 -2.12 6.31
C SER A 53 -14.87 -1.55 7.72
N GLU A 54 -14.33 -2.34 8.64
CA GLU A 54 -14.00 -1.91 10.00
C GLU A 54 -12.97 -2.84 10.63
N TYR A 55 -12.27 -2.31 11.64
CA TYR A 55 -11.43 -3.11 12.52
C TYR A 55 -11.33 -2.46 13.89
N THR A 56 -11.33 -3.29 14.94
CA THR A 56 -11.15 -2.84 16.31
C THR A 56 -10.01 -3.63 16.95
N GLN A 57 -9.05 -2.94 17.55
CA GLN A 57 -7.94 -3.56 18.26
C GLN A 57 -7.53 -2.69 19.45
N ASN A 58 -7.37 -3.28 20.63
CA ASN A 58 -6.92 -2.61 21.85
C ASN A 58 -7.69 -1.30 22.16
N GLY A 59 -9.00 -1.29 21.94
CA GLY A 59 -9.87 -0.12 22.14
C GLY A 59 -9.86 0.91 21.00
N TYR A 60 -8.98 0.78 19.99
CA TYR A 60 -8.99 1.61 18.80
C TYR A 60 -9.94 1.03 17.76
N LYS A 61 -10.95 1.79 17.33
CA LYS A 61 -11.89 1.41 16.27
C LYS A 61 -11.73 2.37 15.08
N VAL A 62 -11.54 1.80 13.90
CA VAL A 62 -11.62 2.54 12.63
C VAL A 62 -12.65 1.86 11.75
N THR A 63 -13.61 2.64 11.24
CA THR A 63 -14.61 2.18 10.27
C THR A 63 -14.40 2.89 8.93
N SER A 64 -14.91 2.31 7.85
CA SER A 64 -14.81 2.91 6.53
C SER A 64 -15.52 4.26 6.44
N SER A 65 -16.54 4.51 7.25
CA SER A 65 -17.23 5.81 7.31
C SER A 65 -16.35 6.93 7.89
N MET A 66 -15.34 6.58 8.69
CA MET A 66 -14.37 7.54 9.23
C MET A 66 -13.26 7.88 8.22
N ILE A 67 -13.10 7.07 7.16
CA ILE A 67 -12.01 7.19 6.19
C ILE A 67 -12.50 7.97 4.98
N LEU A 68 -11.97 9.18 4.80
CA LEU A 68 -12.25 10.02 3.64
C LEU A 68 -11.36 9.65 2.45
N GLN A 69 -10.11 9.25 2.71
CA GLN A 69 -9.16 8.85 1.68
C GLN A 69 -8.27 7.71 2.18
N ARG A 70 -7.93 6.80 1.28
CA ARG A 70 -7.03 5.68 1.54
C ARG A 70 -5.74 5.87 0.78
N GLU A 71 -4.61 5.66 1.45
CA GLU A 71 -3.27 5.74 0.86
C GLU A 71 -2.46 4.46 1.13
N ILE A 72 -1.66 4.08 0.15
CA ILE A 72 -0.60 3.08 0.30
C ILE A 72 0.72 3.75 -0.05
N ARG A 73 1.64 3.82 0.91
CA ARG A 73 2.98 4.38 0.74
C ARG A 73 3.98 3.24 0.67
N ILE A 74 4.77 3.22 -0.40
CA ILE A 74 5.68 2.11 -0.70
C ILE A 74 7.09 2.65 -0.86
N ALA A 75 8.01 2.13 -0.07
CA ALA A 75 9.44 2.36 -0.25
C ALA A 75 10.07 1.27 -1.13
N VAL A 76 10.85 1.68 -2.14
CA VAL A 76 11.60 0.77 -3.05
C VAL A 76 13.07 1.24 -3.17
N PRO A 77 14.03 0.34 -3.39
CA PRO A 77 15.44 0.74 -3.51
C PRO A 77 15.72 1.46 -4.83
N LYS A 78 16.74 2.33 -4.85
CA LYS A 78 17.20 3.07 -6.04
C LYS A 78 17.55 2.16 -7.24
N THR A 79 17.92 0.92 -6.98
CA THR A 79 18.29 -0.06 -8.02
C THR A 79 17.09 -0.74 -8.70
N THR A 80 15.86 -0.30 -8.43
CA THR A 80 14.65 -0.85 -9.08
C THR A 80 14.73 -0.66 -10.60
N THR A 81 14.58 -1.75 -11.36
CA THR A 81 14.76 -1.76 -12.81
C THR A 81 13.57 -1.16 -13.56
N VAL A 82 13.74 -0.86 -14.84
CA VAL A 82 12.66 -0.32 -15.70
C VAL A 82 11.46 -1.27 -15.75
N GLU A 83 11.69 -2.57 -15.96
CA GLU A 83 10.62 -3.58 -15.97
C GLU A 83 9.86 -3.64 -14.64
N GLN A 84 10.57 -3.49 -13.52
CA GLN A 84 9.94 -3.43 -12.20
C GLN A 84 9.12 -2.15 -12.04
N TRP A 85 9.61 -1.01 -12.53
CA TRP A 85 8.87 0.25 -12.55
C TRP A 85 7.59 0.17 -13.39
N GLU A 86 7.58 -0.57 -14.51
CA GLU A 86 6.34 -0.84 -15.25
C GLU A 86 5.30 -1.53 -14.37
N GLN A 87 5.72 -2.53 -13.57
CA GLN A 87 4.81 -3.21 -12.63
C GLN A 87 4.34 -2.29 -11.51
N LEU A 88 5.20 -1.39 -11.01
CA LEU A 88 4.82 -0.38 -10.01
C LEU A 88 3.80 0.61 -10.59
N ASN A 89 4.00 1.10 -11.81
CA ASN A 89 3.10 2.03 -12.49
C ASN A 89 1.74 1.39 -12.78
N ARG A 90 1.71 0.11 -13.18
CA ARG A 90 0.46 -0.66 -13.28
C ARG A 90 -0.29 -0.74 -11.96
N ALA A 91 0.43 -0.90 -10.84
CA ALA A 91 -0.18 -0.92 -9.52
C ALA A 91 -0.71 0.45 -9.11
N ILE A 92 -0.02 1.55 -9.47
CA ILE A 92 -0.50 2.93 -9.26
C ILE A 92 -1.82 3.14 -10.02
N ALA A 93 -1.85 2.79 -11.31
CA ALA A 93 -3.07 2.92 -12.13
C ALA A 93 -4.24 2.13 -11.53
N TYR A 94 -4.00 0.88 -11.12
CA TYR A 94 -5.00 0.05 -10.46
C TYR A 94 -5.47 0.64 -9.12
N GLY A 95 -4.56 1.25 -8.35
CA GLY A 95 -4.90 1.97 -7.13
C GLY A 95 -5.89 3.09 -7.40
N THR A 96 -5.62 3.91 -8.41
CA THR A 96 -6.51 5.00 -8.83
C THR A 96 -7.90 4.49 -9.22
N GLU A 97 -8.00 3.40 -9.98
CA GLU A 97 -9.29 2.75 -10.32
C GLU A 97 -10.08 2.30 -9.08
N LYS A 98 -9.38 2.00 -7.97
CA LYS A 98 -9.98 1.61 -6.69
C LYS A 98 -10.13 2.77 -5.70
N ASN A 99 -9.90 4.00 -6.13
CA ASN A 99 -9.88 5.20 -5.29
C ASN A 99 -8.88 5.10 -4.12
N ILE A 100 -7.73 4.48 -4.37
CA ILE A 100 -6.62 4.30 -3.42
C ILE A 100 -5.39 5.05 -3.96
N ASN A 101 -4.85 5.98 -3.18
CA ASN A 101 -3.65 6.72 -3.58
C ASN A 101 -2.40 5.88 -3.30
N VAL A 102 -1.74 5.41 -4.35
CA VAL A 102 -0.47 4.68 -4.24
C VAL A 102 0.69 5.65 -4.46
N LYS A 103 1.54 5.83 -3.43
CA LYS A 103 2.70 6.73 -3.48
C LYS A 103 3.98 5.91 -3.32
N ILE A 104 4.87 5.99 -4.31
CA ILE A 104 6.18 5.32 -4.28
C ILE A 104 7.25 6.31 -3.84
N THR A 105 8.14 5.88 -2.94
CA THR A 105 9.33 6.64 -2.53
C THR A 105 10.56 5.78 -2.78
N VAL A 106 11.57 6.37 -3.42
CA VAL A 106 12.85 5.70 -3.66
C VAL A 106 13.76 5.94 -2.47
N VAL A 107 14.26 4.87 -1.86
CA VAL A 107 15.24 4.92 -0.77
C VAL A 107 16.66 4.64 -1.29
N LYS A 108 17.64 5.31 -0.68
CA LYS A 108 19.06 5.22 -1.06
C LYS A 108 19.68 3.93 -0.55
#